data_AF-A0A3C1HTE7-F1
#
_entry.id   AF-A0A3C1HTE7-F1
#
_cell.length_a   1.000
_cell.length_b   1.000
_cell.length_c   1.000
_cell.angle_alpha   90.00
_cell.angle_beta   90.00
_cell.angle_gamma   90.00
#
_symmetry.space_group_name_H-M   'P 1'
#
loop_
_entity.id
_entity.type
_entity.pdbx_description
1 polymer ?
#
loop_
_entity_poly.entity_id
_entity_poly.type
_entity_poly.pdbx_seq_one_letter_code
_entity_poly.pdbx_strand_id
1 'polypeptide(L)'
;GGQRQRVAVGRAIVRNPKVFLFDEPLSNLDAKLRVTMRGEISALHQRLQATMIYVTHDQIEAMTMGTKIVVMKDGHVQQIGEPLYLYNHPINKFVAGFIGSPPMNFMTVTIKKVGDKIVADEGTFELTPTEEQQAALKNYVGKQVYFGIRPEDLTYQATPAAENNMQMKVVNKEPLGAETHLFLQSKDQSIVARVQASAKESFKLGETVNFKPDITRCKFFVKNPEDLDEELNICEKIDAPWLKNPLTGAVGYDKVQH
;
A
#
# COMPACT_ATOMS: atom_id res chain seq x y z
N GLY A 1 2.05 25.88 16.98
CA GLY A 1 2.85 24.91 16.19
C GLY A 1 3.63 25.58 15.08
N GLY A 2 2.96 25.92 13.96
CA GLY A 2 3.62 26.25 12.68
C GLY A 2 4.69 27.34 12.68
N GLN A 3 4.49 28.45 13.39
CA GLN A 3 5.49 29.53 13.41
C GLN A 3 6.81 29.11 14.08
N ARG A 4 6.75 28.35 15.18
CA ARG A 4 7.96 27.81 15.85
C ARG A 4 8.75 26.89 14.92
N GLN A 5 8.03 26.14 14.10
CA GLN A 5 8.63 25.20 13.16
C GLN A 5 9.30 25.90 11.97
N ARG A 6 8.68 26.96 11.44
CA ARG A 6 9.33 27.80 10.41
C ARG A 6 10.63 28.44 10.92
N VAL A 7 10.68 28.86 12.19
CA VAL A 7 11.90 29.38 12.81
C VAL A 7 12.98 28.31 12.92
N ALA A 8 12.62 27.07 13.30
CA ALA A 8 13.56 25.95 13.35
C ALA A 8 14.14 25.61 11.97
N VAL A 9 13.29 25.53 10.94
CA VAL A 9 13.72 25.31 9.56
C VAL A 9 14.60 26.47 9.07
N GLY A 10 14.21 27.72 9.34
CA GLY A 10 15.00 28.91 8.99
C GLY A 10 16.41 28.90 9.60
N ARG A 11 16.55 28.51 10.87
CA ARG A 11 17.86 28.38 11.53
C ARG A 11 18.73 27.30 10.89
N ALA A 12 18.14 26.21 10.43
CA ALA A 12 18.88 25.14 9.75
C ALA A 12 19.38 25.60 8.37
N ILE A 13 18.57 26.36 7.62
CA ILE A 13 18.93 26.86 6.28
C ILE A 13 20.13 27.80 6.32
N VAL A 14 20.20 28.72 7.29
CA VAL A 14 21.29 29.72 7.39
C VAL A 14 22.67 29.06 7.56
N ARG A 15 22.72 27.82 8.05
CA ARG A 15 23.97 27.05 8.23
C ARG A 15 24.49 26.39 6.96
N ASN A 16 23.73 26.40 5.87
CA ASN A 16 24.05 25.75 4.59
C ASN A 16 24.62 24.32 4.74
N PRO A 17 23.97 23.41 5.49
CA PRO A 17 24.48 22.06 5.71
C PRO A 17 24.40 21.22 4.42
N LYS A 18 25.30 20.25 4.29
CA LYS A 18 25.27 19.28 3.16
C LYS A 18 24.05 18.34 3.23
N VAL A 19 23.54 18.08 4.44
CA VAL A 19 22.44 17.16 4.70
C VAL A 19 21.48 17.78 5.71
N PHE A 20 20.18 17.71 5.42
CA PHE A 20 19.10 18.02 6.36
C PHE A 20 18.48 16.73 6.86
N LEU A 21 18.25 16.64 8.17
CA LEU A 21 17.56 15.53 8.81
C LEU A 21 16.28 16.07 9.45
N PHE A 22 15.14 15.49 9.12
CA PHE A 22 13.84 15.83 9.67
C PHE A 22 13.24 14.59 10.32
N ASP A 23 12.92 14.70 11.61
CA ASP A 23 12.29 13.63 12.38
C ASP A 23 10.86 14.04 12.74
N GLU A 24 9.89 13.42 12.08
CA GLU A 24 8.44 13.67 12.17
C GLU A 24 8.05 15.14 12.35
N PRO A 25 8.57 16.06 11.51
CA PRO A 25 8.50 17.47 11.84
C PRO A 25 7.04 17.97 11.89
N LEU A 26 6.13 17.40 11.10
CA LEU A 26 4.75 17.87 10.96
C LEU A 26 3.74 17.21 11.93
N SER A 27 4.18 16.25 12.75
CA SER A 27 3.32 15.45 13.64
C SER A 27 2.46 16.30 14.58
N ASN A 28 3.00 17.40 15.10
CA ASN A 28 2.34 18.29 16.07
C ASN A 28 1.48 19.40 15.44
N LEU A 29 1.25 19.36 14.12
CA LEU A 29 0.44 20.36 13.40
C LEU A 29 -0.96 19.81 13.08
N ASP A 30 -1.93 20.72 13.01
CA ASP A 30 -3.28 20.41 12.52
C ASP A 30 -3.28 20.06 11.02
N ALA A 31 -4.30 19.33 10.57
CA ALA A 31 -4.38 18.80 9.20
C ALA A 31 -4.25 19.88 8.11
N LYS A 32 -4.86 21.06 8.30
CA LYS A 32 -4.80 22.15 7.32
C LYS A 32 -3.37 22.70 7.22
N LEU A 33 -2.75 22.93 8.37
CA LEU A 33 -1.39 23.44 8.42
C LEU A 33 -0.36 22.41 7.92
N ARG A 34 -0.59 21.10 8.12
CA ARG A 34 0.22 20.04 7.52
C ARG A 34 0.24 20.14 6.00
N VAL A 35 -0.92 20.33 5.35
CA VAL A 35 -1.01 20.50 3.88
C VAL A 35 -0.12 21.66 3.42
N THR A 36 -0.25 22.83 4.05
CA THR A 36 0.57 24.01 3.71
C THR A 36 2.05 23.73 3.92
N MET A 37 2.43 23.20 5.08
CA MET A 37 3.84 22.99 5.42
C MET A 37 4.52 21.92 4.56
N ARG A 38 3.79 20.88 4.10
CA ARG A 38 4.31 19.92 3.11
C ARG A 38 4.73 20.63 1.82
N GLY A 39 3.87 21.50 1.30
CA GLY A 39 4.18 22.30 0.11
C GLY A 39 5.42 23.17 0.30
N GLU A 40 5.54 23.82 1.46
CA GLU A 40 6.72 24.64 1.80
C GLU A 40 8.01 23.82 1.88
N ILE A 41 7.97 22.62 2.48
CA ILE A 41 9.15 21.75 2.57
C ILE A 41 9.53 21.23 1.16
N SER A 42 8.57 20.83 0.34
CA SER A 42 8.83 20.42 -1.04
C SER A 42 9.44 21.56 -1.87
N ALA A 43 8.92 22.78 -1.75
CA ALA A 43 9.48 23.95 -2.42
C ALA A 43 10.89 24.30 -1.90
N LEU A 44 11.13 24.13 -0.60
CA LEU A 44 12.44 24.33 0.00
C LEU A 44 13.46 23.33 -0.53
N HIS A 45 13.10 22.04 -0.62
CA HIS A 45 13.95 21.01 -1.21
C HIS A 45 14.32 21.35 -2.66
N GLN A 46 13.34 21.76 -3.47
CA GLN A 46 13.57 22.18 -4.85
C GLN A 46 14.51 23.39 -4.96
N ARG A 47 14.42 24.35 -4.03
CA ARG A 47 15.29 25.53 -4.04
C ARG A 47 16.71 25.24 -3.56
N LEU A 48 16.85 24.42 -2.51
CA LEU A 48 18.15 24.16 -1.90
C LEU A 48 18.97 23.09 -2.64
N GLN A 49 18.30 22.12 -3.30
CA GLN A 49 18.96 20.97 -3.95
C GLN A 49 19.94 20.22 -3.02
N ALA A 50 19.72 20.30 -1.71
CA ALA A 50 20.51 19.63 -0.70
C ALA A 50 19.91 18.26 -0.36
N THR A 51 20.72 17.33 0.11
CA THR A 51 20.24 16.02 0.57
C THR A 51 19.33 16.20 1.78
N MET A 52 18.11 15.67 1.72
CA MET A 52 17.16 15.68 2.84
C MET A 52 16.72 14.27 3.19
N ILE A 53 16.85 13.90 4.47
CA ILE A 53 16.27 12.68 5.02
C ILE A 53 15.09 13.10 5.88
N TYR A 54 13.93 12.51 5.61
CA TYR A 54 12.67 12.84 6.25
C TYR A 54 12.02 11.57 6.79
N VAL A 55 11.83 11.51 8.11
CA VAL A 55 11.19 10.40 8.81
C VAL A 55 9.75 10.76 9.14
N THR A 56 8.82 9.86 8.84
CA THR A 56 7.39 10.06 9.10
C THR A 56 6.66 8.72 9.16
N HIS A 57 5.57 8.68 9.93
CA HIS A 57 4.58 7.62 9.89
C HIS A 57 3.40 7.92 8.94
N ASP A 58 3.35 9.12 8.37
CA ASP A 58 2.28 9.55 7.46
C ASP A 58 2.64 9.20 6.00
N GLN A 59 1.87 8.28 5.42
CA GLN A 59 2.07 7.83 4.05
C GLN A 59 1.90 8.97 3.02
N ILE A 60 0.99 9.93 3.27
CA ILE A 60 0.75 11.03 2.34
C ILE A 60 1.97 11.97 2.35
N GLU A 61 2.62 12.18 3.49
CA GLU A 61 3.90 12.89 3.55
C GLU A 61 4.97 12.19 2.70
N ALA A 62 5.17 10.88 2.90
CA ALA A 62 6.14 10.11 2.15
C ALA A 62 5.86 10.14 0.63
N MET A 63 4.60 9.94 0.23
CA MET A 63 4.18 9.86 -1.16
C MET A 63 4.25 11.20 -1.91
N THR A 64 4.06 12.33 -1.22
CA THR A 64 3.98 13.65 -1.86
C THR A 64 5.30 14.42 -1.84
N MET A 65 6.22 14.07 -0.93
CA MET A 65 7.48 14.80 -0.74
C MET A 65 8.71 13.98 -1.12
N GLY A 66 8.63 12.64 -1.05
CA GLY A 66 9.77 11.76 -1.27
C GLY A 66 10.14 11.63 -2.74
N THR A 67 11.43 11.74 -3.05
CA THR A 67 12.01 11.29 -4.34
C THR A 67 12.30 9.80 -4.32
N LYS A 68 12.67 9.28 -3.15
CA LYS A 68 12.86 7.86 -2.84
C LYS A 68 12.36 7.63 -1.42
N ILE A 69 11.61 6.56 -1.22
CA ILE A 69 11.05 6.14 0.06
C ILE A 69 11.75 4.85 0.49
N VAL A 70 12.09 4.76 1.78
CA VAL A 70 12.57 3.55 2.43
C VAL A 70 11.48 3.11 3.41
N VAL A 71 10.77 2.04 3.07
CA VAL A 71 9.74 1.46 3.94
C VAL A 71 10.43 0.53 4.93
N MET A 72 10.16 0.71 6.22
CA MET A 72 10.75 -0.08 7.29
C MET A 72 9.67 -0.72 8.17
N LYS A 73 9.97 -1.88 8.73
CA LYS A 73 9.16 -2.59 9.71
C LYS A 73 10.10 -3.25 10.72
N ASP A 74 9.85 -3.05 12.01
CA ASP A 74 10.62 -3.67 13.10
C ASP A 74 12.15 -3.47 12.98
N GLY A 75 12.57 -2.32 12.48
CA GLY A 75 14.00 -2.00 12.26
C GLY A 75 14.59 -2.54 10.95
N HIS A 76 13.84 -3.32 10.18
CA HIS A 76 14.27 -3.90 8.91
C HIS A 76 13.71 -3.12 7.72
N VAL A 77 14.57 -2.89 6.72
CA VAL A 77 14.14 -2.34 5.43
C VAL A 77 13.30 -3.37 4.70
N GLN A 78 12.07 -3.00 4.38
CA GLN A 78 11.14 -3.82 3.62
C GLN A 78 11.34 -3.57 2.13
N GLN A 79 11.25 -2.31 1.70
CA GLN A 79 11.40 -1.96 0.29
C GLN A 79 11.91 -0.53 0.12
N ILE A 80 12.70 -0.32 -0.92
CA ILE A 80 13.22 0.99 -1.31
C ILE A 80 12.76 1.29 -2.73
N GLY A 81 12.24 2.48 -2.98
CA GLY A 81 11.81 2.85 -4.33
C GLY A 81 11.23 4.25 -4.43
N GLU A 82 10.91 4.65 -5.66
CA GLU A 82 10.12 5.85 -5.90
C GLU A 82 8.69 5.66 -5.37
N PRO A 83 7.97 6.73 -4.99
CA PRO A 83 6.63 6.63 -4.41
C PRO A 83 5.66 5.76 -5.21
N LEU A 84 5.53 6.03 -6.52
CA LEU A 84 4.62 5.28 -7.39
C LEU A 84 5.11 3.86 -7.67
N TYR A 85 6.42 3.62 -7.66
CA TYR A 85 6.95 2.27 -7.80
C TYR A 85 6.56 1.40 -6.61
N LEU A 86 6.73 1.90 -5.38
CA LEU A 86 6.30 1.17 -4.18
C LEU A 86 4.79 0.91 -4.15
N TYR A 87 4.00 1.87 -4.65
CA TYR A 87 2.55 1.74 -4.73
C TYR A 87 2.12 0.61 -5.68
N ASN A 88 2.74 0.56 -6.88
CA ASN A 88 2.36 -0.32 -7.98
C ASN A 88 3.05 -1.70 -7.94
N HIS A 89 4.23 -1.78 -7.34
CA HIS A 89 5.08 -2.97 -7.30
C HIS A 89 5.53 -3.30 -5.87
N PRO A 90 4.60 -3.49 -4.91
CA PRO A 90 4.98 -3.87 -3.56
C PRO A 90 5.55 -5.30 -3.56
N ILE A 91 6.74 -5.50 -2.97
CA ILE A 91 7.40 -6.82 -2.97
C ILE A 91 6.86 -7.77 -1.91
N ASN A 92 6.11 -7.26 -0.93
CA ASN A 92 5.47 -8.06 0.10
C ASN A 92 4.12 -7.47 0.52
N LYS A 93 3.33 -8.28 1.21
CA LYS A 93 1.99 -7.90 1.70
C LYS A 93 2.03 -6.72 2.67
N PHE A 94 3.08 -6.58 3.48
CA PHE A 94 3.23 -5.44 4.38
C PHE A 94 3.31 -4.11 3.60
N VAL A 95 4.23 -3.98 2.64
CA VAL A 95 4.35 -2.76 1.83
C VAL A 95 3.07 -2.48 1.06
N ALA A 96 2.45 -3.53 0.50
CA ALA A 96 1.18 -3.42 -0.22
C ALA A 96 0.04 -2.86 0.67
N GLY A 97 -0.05 -3.31 1.91
CA GLY A 97 -1.05 -2.83 2.89
C GLY A 97 -0.67 -1.51 3.55
N PHE A 98 0.62 -1.21 3.64
CA PHE A 98 1.14 -0.02 4.31
C PHE A 98 1.19 1.20 3.41
N ILE A 99 1.29 1.07 2.08
CA ILE A 99 1.35 2.21 1.17
C ILE A 99 0.02 2.33 0.44
N GLY A 100 -0.75 3.40 0.69
CA GLY A 100 -2.02 3.69 0.03
C GLY A 100 -3.16 3.92 1.02
N SER A 101 -4.06 4.85 0.68
CA SER A 101 -5.23 5.18 1.49
C SER A 101 -6.49 5.25 0.60
N PRO A 102 -7.45 4.33 0.76
CA PRO A 102 -7.46 3.23 1.73
C PRO A 102 -6.38 2.15 1.44
N PRO A 103 -6.05 1.31 2.43
CA PRO A 103 -5.11 0.20 2.26
C PRO A 103 -5.50 -0.75 1.14
N MET A 104 -4.52 -1.50 0.60
CA MET A 104 -4.83 -2.63 -0.29
C MET A 104 -5.71 -3.65 0.44
N ASN A 105 -6.73 -4.16 -0.26
CA ASN A 105 -7.56 -5.24 0.23
C ASN A 105 -6.81 -6.56 0.11
N PHE A 106 -6.94 -7.43 1.11
CA PHE A 106 -6.40 -8.79 1.05
C PHE A 106 -7.50 -9.81 1.31
N MET A 107 -7.55 -10.84 0.46
CA MET A 107 -8.40 -12.01 0.66
C MET A 107 -7.58 -13.28 0.55
N THR A 108 -7.93 -14.32 1.30
CA THR A 108 -7.42 -15.67 1.08
C THR A 108 -8.16 -16.31 -0.09
N VAL A 109 -7.41 -16.81 -1.05
CA VAL A 109 -7.92 -17.61 -2.18
C VAL A 109 -7.13 -18.90 -2.31
N THR A 110 -7.74 -19.95 -2.83
CA THR A 110 -7.08 -21.20 -3.18
C THR A 110 -6.77 -21.18 -4.66
N ILE A 111 -5.51 -21.44 -5.03
CA ILE A 111 -5.13 -21.53 -6.44
C ILE A 111 -5.52 -22.92 -6.95
N LYS A 112 -6.36 -22.97 -7.98
CA LYS A 112 -6.83 -24.21 -8.60
C LYS A 112 -6.44 -24.25 -10.07
N LYS A 113 -6.37 -25.46 -10.63
CA LYS A 113 -6.25 -25.69 -12.06
C LYS A 113 -7.60 -26.16 -12.59
N VAL A 114 -8.17 -25.44 -13.55
CA VAL A 114 -9.46 -25.76 -14.20
C VAL A 114 -9.20 -25.86 -15.71
N GLY A 115 -9.20 -27.09 -16.23
CA GLY A 115 -8.70 -27.36 -17.58
C GLY A 115 -7.23 -26.92 -17.71
N ASP A 116 -6.95 -26.04 -18.67
CA ASP A 116 -5.62 -25.48 -18.90
C ASP A 116 -5.36 -24.14 -18.19
N LYS A 117 -6.37 -23.59 -17.52
CA LYS A 117 -6.25 -22.30 -16.82
C LYS A 117 -6.00 -22.49 -15.33
N ILE A 118 -5.29 -21.53 -14.75
CA ILE A 118 -5.21 -21.36 -13.30
C ILE A 118 -6.27 -20.35 -12.88
N VAL A 119 -7.00 -20.67 -11.80
CA VAL A 119 -8.01 -19.79 -11.19
C VAL A 119 -7.67 -19.57 -9.72
N ALA A 120 -7.95 -18.36 -9.24
CA ALA A 120 -7.93 -18.01 -7.83
C ALA A 120 -9.36 -18.10 -7.30
N ASP A 121 -9.61 -19.09 -6.43
CA ASP A 121 -10.94 -19.41 -5.91
C ASP A 121 -11.08 -18.99 -4.45
N GLU A 122 -11.95 -18.02 -4.18
CA GLU A 122 -12.36 -17.63 -2.82
C GLU A 122 -13.44 -18.59 -2.28
N GLY A 123 -14.17 -19.23 -3.19
CA GLY A 123 -15.25 -20.19 -2.97
C GLY A 123 -16.66 -19.59 -3.03
N THR A 124 -16.83 -18.26 -3.11
CA THR A 124 -18.07 -17.66 -3.67
C THR A 124 -17.88 -17.13 -5.10
N PHE A 125 -16.64 -16.82 -5.48
CA PHE A 125 -16.28 -16.40 -6.82
C PHE A 125 -14.90 -16.96 -7.21
N GLU A 126 -14.70 -17.07 -8.53
CA GLU A 126 -13.42 -17.44 -9.13
C GLU A 126 -12.89 -16.29 -9.98
N LEU A 127 -11.60 -16.03 -9.87
CA LEU A 127 -10.88 -15.07 -10.69
C LEU A 127 -9.90 -15.81 -11.59
N THR A 128 -9.87 -15.46 -12.87
CA THR A 128 -8.85 -15.91 -13.83
C THR A 128 -7.75 -14.86 -13.90
N PRO A 129 -6.53 -15.14 -13.36
CA PRO A 129 -5.39 -14.24 -13.44
C PRO A 129 -4.90 -14.05 -14.89
N THR A 130 -4.07 -13.02 -15.14
CA THR A 130 -3.42 -12.85 -16.45
C THR A 130 -2.50 -14.03 -16.77
N GLU A 131 -2.12 -14.23 -18.03
CA GLU A 131 -1.20 -15.31 -18.42
C GLU A 131 0.13 -15.27 -17.66
N GLU A 132 0.68 -14.07 -17.46
CA GLU A 132 1.91 -13.87 -16.68
C GLU A 132 1.73 -14.27 -15.20
N GLN A 133 0.63 -13.85 -14.58
CA GLN A 133 0.30 -14.23 -13.20
C GLN A 133 0.07 -15.75 -13.09
N GLN A 134 -0.60 -16.37 -14.06
CA GLN A 134 -0.80 -17.82 -14.09
C GLN A 134 0.54 -18.57 -14.15
N ALA A 135 1.50 -18.10 -14.94
CA ALA A 135 2.83 -18.68 -14.99
C ALA A 135 3.53 -18.67 -13.61
N ALA A 136 3.44 -17.56 -12.88
CA ALA A 136 3.97 -17.43 -11.53
C ALA A 136 3.22 -18.31 -10.49
N LEU A 137 1.89 -18.43 -10.63
CA LEU A 137 1.02 -19.16 -9.71
C LEU A 137 1.05 -20.68 -9.91
N LYS A 138 1.70 -21.19 -10.96
CA LYS A 138 1.75 -22.64 -11.27
C LYS A 138 2.25 -23.50 -10.11
N ASN A 139 3.24 -23.00 -9.35
CA ASN A 139 3.82 -23.71 -8.20
C ASN A 139 2.97 -23.60 -6.91
N TYR A 140 1.86 -22.88 -6.98
CA TYR A 140 0.92 -22.64 -5.88
C TYR A 140 -0.41 -23.36 -6.07
N VAL A 141 -0.60 -24.13 -7.16
CA VAL A 141 -1.81 -24.95 -7.35
C VAL A 141 -2.03 -25.88 -6.16
N GLY A 142 -3.25 -25.87 -5.62
CA GLY A 142 -3.66 -26.57 -4.41
C GLY A 142 -3.36 -25.84 -3.11
N LYS A 143 -2.66 -24.70 -3.14
CA LYS A 143 -2.29 -23.91 -1.95
C LYS A 143 -3.19 -22.68 -1.81
N GLN A 144 -3.29 -22.21 -0.56
CA GLN A 144 -3.85 -20.90 -0.29
C GLN A 144 -2.79 -19.80 -0.50
N VAL A 145 -3.21 -18.67 -1.05
CA VAL A 145 -2.40 -17.46 -1.20
C VAL A 145 -3.25 -16.25 -0.79
N TYR A 146 -2.60 -15.12 -0.51
CA TYR A 146 -3.31 -13.85 -0.40
C TYR A 146 -3.48 -13.23 -1.79
N PHE A 147 -4.72 -12.93 -2.15
CA PHE A 147 -5.08 -12.06 -3.26
C PHE A 147 -5.16 -10.62 -2.77
N GLY A 148 -4.42 -9.73 -3.41
CA GLY A 148 -4.36 -8.30 -3.12
C GLY A 148 -4.96 -7.46 -4.24
N ILE A 149 -5.85 -6.51 -3.92
CA ILE A 149 -6.40 -5.55 -4.89
C ILE A 149 -6.63 -4.19 -4.24
N ARG A 150 -6.29 -3.11 -4.93
CA ARG A 150 -6.56 -1.76 -4.42
C ARG A 150 -8.06 -1.44 -4.46
N PRO A 151 -8.59 -0.67 -3.50
CA PRO A 151 -9.98 -0.26 -3.49
C PRO A 151 -10.45 0.41 -4.80
N GLU A 152 -9.58 1.18 -5.44
CA GLU A 152 -9.89 1.86 -6.71
C GLU A 152 -9.84 0.99 -7.96
N ASP A 153 -9.22 -0.18 -7.86
CA ASP A 153 -9.11 -1.13 -8.97
C ASP A 153 -10.30 -2.11 -8.99
N LEU A 154 -11.31 -1.88 -8.14
CA LEU A 154 -12.59 -2.58 -8.11
C LEU A 154 -13.67 -1.72 -8.79
N THR A 155 -14.10 -2.15 -9.97
CA THR A 155 -15.12 -1.42 -10.74
C THR A 155 -16.50 -2.03 -10.50
N TYR A 156 -17.45 -1.22 -10.02
CA TYR A 156 -18.85 -1.63 -9.86
C TYR A 156 -19.47 -2.06 -11.20
N GLN A 157 -20.29 -3.11 -11.16
CA GLN A 157 -21.04 -3.62 -12.31
C GLN A 157 -22.54 -3.67 -11.96
N ALA A 158 -23.37 -3.05 -12.81
CA ALA A 158 -24.82 -3.03 -12.60
C ALA A 158 -25.46 -4.42 -12.71
N THR A 159 -24.88 -5.29 -13.54
CA THR A 159 -25.21 -6.71 -13.67
C THR A 159 -23.93 -7.54 -13.44
N PRO A 160 -24.04 -8.83 -13.10
CA PRO A 160 -22.86 -9.68 -12.96
C PRO A 160 -21.97 -9.62 -14.20
N ALA A 161 -20.67 -9.39 -14.00
CA ALA A 161 -19.70 -9.45 -15.09
C ALA A 161 -19.63 -10.88 -15.66
N ALA A 162 -19.42 -10.99 -16.97
CA ALA A 162 -19.29 -12.30 -17.63
C ALA A 162 -18.08 -13.10 -17.11
N GLU A 163 -17.02 -12.41 -16.69
CA GLU A 163 -15.80 -12.99 -16.14
C GLU A 163 -15.33 -12.18 -14.95
N ASN A 164 -14.68 -12.85 -13.99
CA ASN A 164 -14.06 -12.24 -12.81
C ASN A 164 -15.05 -11.41 -11.98
N ASN A 165 -16.29 -11.88 -11.84
CA ASN A 165 -17.31 -11.19 -11.07
C ASN A 165 -17.17 -11.51 -9.57
N MET A 166 -16.87 -10.49 -8.79
CA MET A 166 -16.90 -10.55 -7.33
C MET A 166 -18.27 -10.11 -6.85
N GLN A 167 -19.10 -11.08 -6.47
CA GLN A 167 -20.39 -10.81 -5.84
C GLN A 167 -20.20 -10.67 -4.34
N MET A 168 -20.53 -9.50 -3.78
CA MET A 168 -20.27 -9.19 -2.38
C MET A 168 -21.43 -8.46 -1.72
N LYS A 169 -21.57 -8.62 -0.41
CA LYS A 169 -22.60 -7.94 0.38
C LYS A 169 -22.11 -6.59 0.86
N VAL A 170 -22.92 -5.54 0.71
CA VAL A 170 -22.61 -4.23 1.26
C VAL A 170 -22.88 -4.22 2.76
N VAL A 171 -21.86 -3.98 3.57
CA VAL A 171 -21.99 -3.99 5.04
C VAL A 171 -21.91 -2.61 5.66
N ASN A 172 -21.18 -1.68 5.03
CA ASN A 172 -21.11 -0.28 5.47
C ASN A 172 -20.79 0.64 4.29
N LYS A 173 -21.03 1.94 4.46
CA LYS A 173 -20.67 2.99 3.50
C LYS A 173 -20.14 4.21 4.21
N GLU A 174 -19.11 4.80 3.64
CA GLU A 174 -18.52 6.03 4.13
C GLU A 174 -18.44 7.06 3.00
N PRO A 175 -19.38 8.02 2.94
CA PRO A 175 -19.36 9.11 1.98
C PRO A 175 -18.28 10.13 2.32
N LEU A 176 -17.30 10.33 1.43
CA LEU A 176 -16.16 11.25 1.63
C LEU A 176 -16.20 12.45 0.68
N GLY A 177 -17.41 12.86 0.28
CA GLY A 177 -17.61 13.94 -0.69
C GLY A 177 -17.58 13.45 -2.14
N ALA A 178 -16.41 13.46 -2.78
CA ALA A 178 -16.24 13.10 -4.20
C ALA A 178 -16.26 11.59 -4.47
N GLU A 179 -16.04 10.79 -3.42
CA GLU A 179 -16.07 9.34 -3.45
C GLU A 179 -16.85 8.79 -2.25
N THR A 180 -17.20 7.51 -2.34
CA THR A 180 -17.77 6.72 -1.25
C THR A 180 -16.91 5.47 -1.10
N HIS A 181 -16.47 5.18 0.12
CA HIS A 181 -15.87 3.88 0.44
C HIS A 181 -16.99 2.91 0.80
N LEU A 182 -17.10 1.83 0.03
CA LEU A 182 -18.04 0.75 0.27
C LEU A 182 -17.31 -0.38 0.96
N PHE A 183 -17.75 -0.72 2.17
CA PHE A 183 -17.27 -1.90 2.86
C PHE A 183 -18.10 -3.08 2.38
N LEU A 184 -17.42 -4.08 1.84
CA LEU A 184 -17.97 -5.25 1.18
C LEU A 184 -17.55 -6.50 1.94
N GLN A 185 -18.43 -7.51 1.97
CA GLN A 185 -18.16 -8.78 2.61
C GLN A 185 -18.43 -9.95 1.65
N SER A 186 -17.51 -10.90 1.60
CA SER A 186 -17.69 -12.25 1.05
C SER A 186 -17.30 -13.25 2.12
N LYS A 187 -18.23 -14.12 2.52
CA LYS A 187 -18.06 -15.04 3.66
C LYS A 187 -17.56 -14.28 4.90
N ASP A 188 -16.37 -14.64 5.38
CA ASP A 188 -15.73 -14.09 6.56
C ASP A 188 -14.67 -13.02 6.21
N GLN A 189 -14.57 -12.66 4.92
CA GLN A 189 -13.56 -11.73 4.39
C GLN A 189 -14.21 -10.39 4.07
N SER A 190 -13.57 -9.29 4.49
CA SER A 190 -14.03 -7.93 4.23
C SER A 190 -13.02 -7.16 3.40
N ILE A 191 -13.54 -6.35 2.47
CA ILE A 191 -12.74 -5.47 1.62
C ILE A 191 -13.43 -4.11 1.47
N VAL A 192 -12.70 -3.13 0.98
CA VAL A 192 -13.19 -1.79 0.66
C VAL A 192 -13.12 -1.56 -0.84
N ALA A 193 -14.19 -1.09 -1.45
CA ALA A 193 -14.18 -0.56 -2.82
C ALA A 193 -14.36 0.96 -2.80
N ARG A 194 -13.63 1.67 -3.65
CA ARG A 194 -13.73 3.12 -3.82
C ARG A 194 -14.57 3.43 -5.05
N VAL A 195 -15.76 3.98 -4.85
CA VAL A 195 -16.69 4.32 -5.94
C VAL A 195 -16.92 5.82 -6.02
N GLN A 196 -17.18 6.33 -7.23
CA GLN A 196 -17.50 7.75 -7.42
C GLN A 196 -18.81 8.12 -6.71
N ALA A 197 -18.88 9.36 -6.21
CA ALA A 197 -20.05 9.86 -5.49
C ALA A 197 -21.36 9.85 -6.31
N SER A 198 -21.30 9.88 -7.65
CA SER A 198 -22.48 9.75 -8.50
C SER A 198 -23.17 8.39 -8.35
N ALA A 199 -22.47 7.37 -7.85
CA ALA A 199 -23.04 6.06 -7.53
C ALA A 199 -23.72 6.01 -6.14
N LYS A 200 -23.77 7.14 -5.40
CA LYS A 200 -24.24 7.21 -4.00
C LYS A 200 -25.66 6.68 -3.77
N GLU A 201 -26.58 6.89 -4.72
CA GLU A 201 -28.01 6.62 -4.49
C GLU A 201 -28.42 5.18 -4.79
N SER A 202 -27.56 4.39 -5.46
CA SER A 202 -27.93 3.05 -5.91
C SER A 202 -27.70 1.96 -4.87
N PHE A 203 -26.91 2.23 -3.84
CA PHE A 203 -26.54 1.17 -2.91
C PHE A 203 -27.41 1.18 -1.65
N LYS A 204 -27.77 0.01 -1.10
CA LYS A 204 -28.43 -0.24 0.19
C LYS A 204 -27.59 -1.17 1.08
N LEU A 205 -27.64 -0.94 2.40
CA LEU A 205 -26.96 -1.86 3.34
C LEU A 205 -27.62 -3.24 3.28
N GLY A 206 -26.80 -4.27 3.32
CA GLY A 206 -27.21 -5.67 3.24
C GLY A 206 -27.51 -6.19 1.83
N GLU A 207 -27.52 -5.32 0.82
CA GLU A 207 -27.72 -5.75 -0.56
C GLU A 207 -26.46 -6.46 -1.10
N THR A 208 -26.65 -7.27 -2.14
CA THR A 208 -25.56 -7.93 -2.85
C THR A 208 -25.27 -7.20 -4.15
N VAL A 209 -24.01 -6.85 -4.36
CA VAL A 209 -23.52 -6.05 -5.49
C VAL A 209 -22.42 -6.78 -6.23
N ASN A 210 -22.18 -6.38 -7.47
CA ASN A 210 -21.19 -7.00 -8.35
C ASN A 210 -20.03 -6.02 -8.58
N PHE A 211 -18.81 -6.52 -8.43
CA PHE A 211 -17.58 -5.80 -8.75
C PHE A 211 -16.72 -6.62 -9.70
N LYS A 212 -16.02 -5.94 -10.59
CA LYS A 212 -15.00 -6.54 -11.44
C LYS A 212 -13.63 -5.94 -11.07
N PRO A 213 -12.68 -6.75 -10.58
CA PRO A 213 -11.32 -6.29 -10.34
C PRO A 213 -10.58 -6.12 -11.68
N ASP A 214 -9.70 -5.12 -11.75
CA ASP A 214 -8.67 -5.07 -12.79
C ASP A 214 -7.59 -6.12 -12.49
N ILE A 215 -7.69 -7.27 -13.17
CA ILE A 215 -6.79 -8.40 -12.98
C ILE A 215 -5.32 -8.03 -13.21
N THR A 216 -5.03 -7.07 -14.09
CA THR A 216 -3.66 -6.63 -14.37
C THR A 216 -3.00 -5.95 -13.17
N ARG A 217 -3.83 -5.42 -12.24
CA ARG A 217 -3.38 -4.72 -11.03
C ARG A 217 -3.48 -5.56 -9.77
N CYS A 218 -4.15 -6.71 -9.84
CA CYS A 218 -4.15 -7.69 -8.77
C CYS A 218 -2.74 -8.19 -8.45
N LYS A 219 -2.47 -8.41 -7.18
CA LYS A 219 -1.21 -8.99 -6.68
C LYS A 219 -1.53 -10.28 -5.92
N PHE A 220 -0.58 -11.21 -5.91
CA PHE A 220 -0.70 -12.45 -5.16
C PHE A 220 0.49 -12.57 -4.21
N PHE A 221 0.24 -12.94 -2.96
CA PHE A 221 1.29 -13.04 -1.95
C PHE A 221 1.29 -14.43 -1.32
N VAL A 222 2.49 -14.91 -0.99
CA VAL A 222 2.66 -16.18 -0.30
C VAL A 222 1.94 -16.12 1.04
N LYS A 223 1.12 -17.14 1.32
CA LYS A 223 0.52 -17.38 2.63
C LYS A 223 1.23 -18.59 3.24
N ASN A 224 2.38 -18.38 3.88
CA ASN A 224 3.12 -19.44 4.54
C ASN A 224 2.74 -19.47 6.03
N PRO A 225 2.25 -20.59 6.58
CA PRO A 225 2.05 -20.73 8.02
C PRO A 225 3.37 -20.81 8.81
N GLU A 226 4.50 -21.13 8.17
CA GLU A 226 5.78 -21.43 8.86
C GLU A 226 6.82 -20.30 8.77
N ASP A 227 6.71 -19.37 7.81
CA ASP A 227 7.57 -18.17 7.71
C ASP A 227 6.71 -16.91 7.76
N LEU A 228 6.71 -16.23 8.90
CA LEU A 228 5.91 -15.04 9.17
C LEU A 228 6.48 -13.75 8.53
N ASP A 229 7.73 -13.78 8.07
CA ASP A 229 8.48 -12.53 7.93
C ASP A 229 8.41 -11.87 6.56
N GLU A 230 8.00 -12.56 5.51
CA GLU A 230 8.13 -11.96 4.17
C GLU A 230 6.87 -11.93 3.30
N GLU A 231 5.81 -12.74 3.53
CA GLU A 231 4.54 -12.74 2.76
C GLU A 231 4.73 -12.23 1.30
N LEU A 232 5.68 -12.84 0.58
CA LEU A 232 6.29 -12.23 -0.61
C LEU A 232 5.31 -12.18 -1.78
N ASN A 233 5.45 -11.16 -2.61
CA ASN A 233 4.69 -11.04 -3.85
C ASN A 233 5.16 -12.11 -4.85
N ILE A 234 4.24 -12.98 -5.25
CA ILE A 234 4.48 -14.11 -6.15
C ILE A 234 4.74 -13.65 -7.58
N CYS A 235 4.19 -12.50 -7.98
CA CYS A 235 4.21 -12.02 -9.36
C CYS A 235 5.32 -11.00 -9.64
N GLU A 236 6.03 -10.53 -8.61
CA GLU A 236 7.10 -9.53 -8.77
C GLU A 236 8.48 -10.19 -8.77
N LYS A 237 9.40 -9.67 -9.58
CA LYS A 237 10.81 -10.03 -9.48
C LYS A 237 11.41 -9.27 -8.30
N ILE A 238 11.86 -10.00 -7.28
CA ILE A 238 12.43 -9.42 -6.08
C ILE A 238 13.95 -9.30 -6.25
N ASP A 239 14.41 -8.09 -6.57
CA ASP A 239 15.82 -7.71 -6.46
C ASP A 239 16.00 -6.80 -5.24
N ALA A 240 16.10 -7.43 -4.07
CA ALA A 240 16.16 -6.76 -2.78
C ALA A 240 17.37 -7.24 -1.97
N PRO A 241 18.59 -6.77 -2.29
CA PRO A 241 19.81 -7.20 -1.59
C PRO A 241 19.78 -6.88 -0.08
N TRP A 242 18.99 -5.89 0.33
CA TRP A 242 18.79 -5.53 1.74
C TRP A 242 17.99 -6.55 2.54
N LEU A 243 17.14 -7.39 1.91
CA LEU A 243 16.44 -8.47 2.61
C LEU A 243 17.42 -9.58 3.05
N LYS A 244 18.51 -9.77 2.29
CA LYS A 244 19.52 -10.81 2.56
C LYS A 244 20.55 -10.40 3.61
N ASN A 245 20.57 -9.14 4.04
CA ASN A 245 21.58 -8.63 4.96
C ASN A 245 20.93 -7.66 5.97
N PRO A 246 20.40 -8.17 7.09
CA PRO A 246 19.85 -7.32 8.14
C PRO A 246 21.01 -6.59 8.80
N LEU A 247 21.29 -5.36 8.33
CA LEU A 247 22.24 -4.40 8.90
C LEU A 247 23.01 -4.91 10.14
N THR A 248 24.04 -5.75 9.92
CA THR A 248 25.12 -5.92 10.89
C THR A 248 25.98 -4.68 10.80
N GLY A 249 25.40 -3.57 11.26
CA GLY A 249 26.02 -2.27 11.45
C GLY A 249 25.71 -1.86 12.87
N ALA A 250 26.19 -2.66 13.83
CA ALA A 250 26.47 -2.16 15.15
C ALA A 250 27.45 -0.99 14.97
N VAL A 251 26.92 0.21 14.83
CA VAL A 251 27.68 1.41 15.18
C VAL A 251 27.94 1.24 16.66
N GLY A 252 29.20 0.95 16.99
CA GLY A 252 29.64 0.76 18.36
C GLY A 252 29.16 1.91 19.22
N TYR A 253 28.25 1.62 20.14
CA TYR A 253 28.15 2.38 21.37
C TYR A 253 29.42 2.09 22.15
N ASP A 254 30.47 2.88 21.90
CA ASP A 254 31.52 3.05 22.89
C ASP A 254 30.86 3.59 24.15
N LYS A 255 30.71 2.70 25.12
CA LYS A 255 30.54 3.08 26.52
C LYS A 255 31.77 3.90 26.90
N VAL A 256 31.68 5.21 26.81
CA VAL A 256 32.55 6.08 27.59
C VAL A 256 32.05 6.01 29.03
N GLN A 257 32.68 5.14 29.82
CA GLN A 257 32.74 5.30 31.25
C GLN A 257 33.53 6.58 31.54
N HIS A 258 32.88 7.58 32.15
CA HIS A 258 33.31 8.28 33.37
C HIS A 258 32.22 9.26 33.81
#